data_AF-A0A432RID1-F1
#
_entry.id   AF-A0A432RID1-F1
#
_cell.length_a   1.000
_cell.length_b   1.000
_cell.length_c   1.000
_cell.angle_alpha   90.00
_cell.angle_beta   90.00
_cell.angle_gamma   90.00
#
_symmetry.space_group_name_H-M   'P 1'
#
loop_
_entity.id
_entity.type
_entity.pdbx_description
1 polymer ?
#
loop_
_entity_poly.entity_id
_entity_poly.type
_entity_poly.pdbx_seq_one_letter_code
_entity_poly.pdbx_strand_id
1 'polypeptide(L)'
;MIDRSIENLVQKLGESLPPGLQHLHDDLERNFRAILQSSFAKMELVTREEFDVQRAVLARTRQKLETLEQQIRELEEKLQL
;
A
#
# COMPACT_ATOMS: atom_id res chain seq x y z
N MET A 1 3.34 -11.36 1.09
CA MET A 1 3.84 -10.05 1.60
C MET A 1 3.05 -9.56 2.81
N ILE A 2 1.71 -9.70 2.82
CA ILE A 2 0.85 -9.30 3.95
C ILE A 2 1.17 -10.09 5.23
N ASP A 3 1.47 -11.39 5.14
CA ASP A 3 1.79 -12.20 6.34
C ASP A 3 2.99 -11.65 7.13
N ARG A 4 4.05 -11.20 6.45
CA ARG A 4 5.21 -10.60 7.10
C ARG A 4 4.88 -9.27 7.79
N SER A 5 3.97 -8.48 7.22
CA SER A 5 3.49 -7.24 7.85
C SER A 5 2.66 -7.53 9.10
N ILE A 6 1.83 -8.57 9.06
CA ILE A 6 1.05 -9.03 10.20
C ILE A 6 1.98 -9.54 11.31
N GLU A 7 2.99 -10.35 10.97
CA GLU A 7 3.99 -10.84 11.93
C GLU A 7 4.73 -9.71 12.64
N ASN A 8 5.18 -8.69 11.90
CA ASN A 8 5.85 -7.53 12.49
C ASN A 8 4.92 -6.72 13.42
N LEU A 9 3.64 -6.59 13.08
CA LEU A 9 2.64 -5.90 13.91
C LEU A 9 2.35 -6.67 15.19
N VAL A 10 2.20 -7.99 15.05
CA VAL A 10 1.96 -8.92 16.15
C VAL A 10 3.15 -8.90 17.13
N GLN A 11 4.38 -8.95 16.62
CA GLN A 11 5.59 -8.88 17.43
C GLN A 11 5.73 -7.56 18.19
N LYS A 12 5.48 -6.42 17.52
CA LYS A 12 5.49 -5.10 18.18
C LYS A 12 4.44 -4.97 19.27
N LEU A 13 3.27 -5.60 19.10
CA LEU A 13 2.27 -5.64 20.17
C LEU A 13 2.75 -6.47 21.36
N GLY A 14 3.31 -7.66 21.09
CA GLY A 14 3.89 -8.52 22.12
C GLY A 14 4.94 -7.80 22.98
N GLU A 15 5.84 -7.07 22.34
CA GLU A 15 6.88 -6.27 22.99
C GLU A 15 6.34 -5.09 23.83
N SER A 16 5.11 -4.64 23.54
CA SER A 16 4.45 -3.53 24.26
C SER A 16 3.56 -3.97 25.43
N LEU A 17 3.48 -5.29 25.71
CA LEU A 17 2.61 -5.80 26.77
C LEU A 17 3.20 -5.58 28.18
N PRO A 18 2.39 -5.13 29.17
CA PRO A 18 2.82 -4.97 30.56
C PRO A 18 3.28 -6.29 31.20
N PRO A 19 4.21 -6.25 32.18
CA PRO A 19 4.82 -7.43 32.81
C PRO A 19 3.87 -8.33 33.64
N GLY A 20 2.56 -8.09 33.63
CA GLY A 20 1.54 -8.96 34.25
C GLY A 20 0.73 -9.80 33.26
N LEU A 21 0.91 -9.61 31.95
CA LEU A 21 0.12 -10.28 30.90
C LEU A 21 0.89 -11.35 30.13
N GLN A 22 2.13 -11.68 30.55
CA GLN A 22 2.99 -12.65 29.86
C GLN A 22 2.38 -14.06 29.75
N HIS A 23 1.56 -14.49 30.72
CA HIS A 23 0.87 -15.79 30.66
C HIS A 23 -0.36 -15.79 29.73
N LEU A 24 -0.86 -14.62 29.35
CA LEU A 24 -1.94 -14.43 28.38
C LEU A 24 -1.41 -13.99 27.01
N HIS A 25 -0.09 -13.85 26.88
CA HIS A 25 0.59 -13.33 25.69
C HIS A 25 0.20 -14.13 24.44
N ASP A 26 0.31 -15.46 24.51
CA ASP A 26 0.13 -16.32 23.34
C ASP A 26 -1.33 -16.34 22.85
N ASP A 27 -2.30 -16.33 23.76
CA ASP A 27 -3.72 -16.29 23.41
C ASP A 27 -4.13 -14.92 22.87
N LEU A 28 -3.57 -13.83 23.41
CA LEU A 28 -3.77 -12.48 22.88
C LEU A 28 -3.14 -12.35 21.49
N GLU A 29 -1.93 -12.88 21.30
CA GLU A 29 -1.21 -12.88 20.03
C GLU A 29 -2.02 -13.60 18.94
N ARG A 30 -2.53 -14.79 19.25
CA ARG A 30 -3.36 -15.58 18.31
C ARG A 30 -4.66 -14.87 17.94
N ASN A 31 -5.38 -14.32 18.92
CA ASN A 31 -6.61 -13.59 18.67
C ASN A 31 -6.35 -12.32 17.85
N PHE A 32 -5.28 -11.59 18.17
CA PHE A 32 -4.90 -10.38 17.45
C PHE A 32 -4.50 -10.67 16.01
N ARG A 33 -3.71 -11.74 15.77
CA ARG A 33 -3.38 -12.21 14.41
C ARG A 33 -4.64 -12.51 13.59
N ALA A 34 -5.61 -13.22 14.18
CA ALA A 34 -6.87 -13.55 13.51
C ALA A 34 -7.69 -12.30 13.16
N ILE A 35 -7.77 -11.33 14.08
CA ILE A 35 -8.46 -10.05 13.85
C ILE A 35 -7.78 -9.25 12.75
N LEU A 36 -6.45 -9.16 12.76
CA LEU A 36 -5.68 -8.45 11.72
C LEU A 36 -5.86 -9.12 10.36
N GLN A 37 -5.72 -10.44 10.27
CA GLN A 37 -5.93 -11.18 9.02
C GLN A 37 -7.33 -10.94 8.46
N SER A 38 -8.37 -11.00 9.30
CA SER A 38 -9.76 -10.72 8.90
C SER A 38 -9.94 -9.27 8.43
N SER A 39 -9.30 -8.32 9.11
CA SER A 39 -9.39 -6.89 8.77
C SER A 39 -8.67 -6.58 7.46
N PHE A 40 -7.45 -7.08 7.27
CA PHE A 40 -6.69 -6.92 6.02
C PHE A 40 -7.36 -7.62 4.83
N ALA A 41 -8.00 -8.78 5.04
CA ALA A 41 -8.79 -9.43 3.98
C ALA A 41 -9.97 -8.58 3.48
N LYS A 42 -10.54 -7.73 4.35
CA LYS A 42 -11.65 -6.82 4.00
C LYS A 42 -11.20 -5.53 3.32
N MET A 43 -9.90 -5.19 3.34
CA MET A 43 -9.37 -3.92 2.83
C MET A 43 -9.06 -3.92 1.32
N GLU A 44 -9.49 -4.94 0.57
CA GLU A 44 -9.25 -5.08 -0.88
C GLU A 44 -7.80 -4.76 -1.28
N LEU A 45 -6.85 -5.28 -0.49
CA LEU A 45 -5.45 -4.93 -0.63
C LEU A 45 -4.90 -5.49 -1.94
N VAL A 46 -4.27 -4.61 -2.72
CA VAL A 46 -3.47 -5.02 -3.86
C VAL A 46 -2.08 -5.45 -3.41
N THR A 47 -1.48 -6.36 -4.15
CA THR A 47 -0.09 -6.74 -3.92
C THR A 47 0.83 -5.56 -4.23
N ARG A 48 2.04 -5.58 -3.65
CA ARG A 48 3.05 -4.55 -3.93
C ARG A 48 3.44 -4.52 -5.40
N GLU A 49 3.49 -5.68 -6.05
CA GLU A 49 3.79 -5.80 -7.47
C GLU A 49 2.71 -5.13 -8.32
N GLU A 50 1.44 -5.42 -8.06
CA GLU A 50 0.31 -4.75 -8.74
C GLU A 50 0.33 -3.24 -8.54
N PHE A 51 0.63 -2.78 -7.31
CA PHE A 51 0.77 -1.35 -7.02
C PHE A 51 1.91 -0.71 -7.84
N ASP A 52 3.08 -1.35 -7.88
CA ASP A 52 4.24 -0.84 -8.61
C ASP A 52 3.99 -0.82 -10.13
N VAL A 53 3.26 -1.81 -10.66
CA VAL A 53 2.78 -1.82 -12.06
C VAL A 53 1.85 -0.63 -12.33
N GLN A 54 0.83 -0.41 -11.49
CA GLN A 54 -0.10 0.70 -11.68
C GLN A 54 0.61 2.06 -11.60
N ARG A 55 1.58 2.20 -10.69
CA ARG A 55 2.43 3.39 -10.58
C ARG A 55 3.23 3.62 -11.86
N ALA A 56 3.80 2.58 -12.46
CA ALA A 56 4.53 2.67 -13.72
C ALA A 56 3.62 3.07 -14.88
N VAL A 57 2.40 2.52 -14.95
CA VAL A 57 1.39 2.91 -15.94
C VAL A 57 1.05 4.39 -15.80
N LEU A 58 0.78 4.87 -14.58
CA LEU A 58 0.50 6.29 -14.32
C LEU A 58 1.65 7.20 -14.73
N ALA A 59 2.90 6.82 -14.42
CA ALA A 59 4.07 7.60 -14.81
C ALA A 59 4.18 7.72 -16.33
N ARG A 60 4.00 6.62 -17.06
CA ARG A 60 4.00 6.62 -18.54
C ARG A 60 2.88 7.48 -19.11
N THR A 61 1.69 7.43 -18.53
CA THR A 61 0.55 8.23 -18.98
C THR A 61 0.81 9.73 -18.77
N ARG A 62 1.41 10.13 -17.64
CA ARG A 62 1.81 11.52 -17.40
C ARG A 62 2.81 12.01 -18.43
N GLN A 63 3.85 11.23 -18.71
CA GLN A 63 4.85 11.59 -19.72
C GLN A 63 4.22 11.77 -21.11
N LYS A 64 3.29 10.87 -21.50
CA LYS A 64 2.55 11.00 -22.76
C LYS A 64 1.68 12.25 -22.78
N LEU A 65 1.00 12.56 -21.66
CA LEU A 65 0.17 13.74 -21.53
C LEU A 65 1.00 15.02 -21.71
N GLU A 66 2.13 15.13 -21.02
CA GLU A 66 3.06 16.26 -21.15
C GLU A 66 3.56 16.43 -22.59
N THR A 67 3.86 15.34 -23.28
CA THR A 67 4.27 15.36 -24.69
C THR A 67 3.15 15.89 -25.59
N LEU A 68 1.92 15.41 -25.39
CA LEU A 68 0.76 15.85 -26.17
C LEU A 68 0.44 17.32 -25.91
N GLU A 69 0.49 17.77 -24.65
CA GLU A 69 0.31 19.17 -24.31
C GLU A 69 1.35 20.07 -24.98
N GLN A 70 2.62 19.62 -25.05
CA GLN A 70 3.66 20.35 -25.76
C GLN A 70 3.38 20.44 -27.26
N GLN A 71 2.96 19.33 -27.88
CA GLN A 71 2.58 19.32 -29.30
C GLN A 71 1.39 20.23 -29.58
N ILE A 72 0.40 20.27 -28.69
CA ILE A 72 -0.75 21.17 -28.81
C ILE A 72 -0.28 22.62 -28.72
N ARG A 73 0.55 22.98 -27.73
CA ARG A 73 1.10 24.34 -27.61
C ARG A 73 1.84 24.78 -28.88
N GLU A 74 2.68 23.92 -29.44
CA GLU A 74 3.39 24.23 -30.69
C GLU A 74 2.45 24.41 -31.89
N LEU A 75 1.32 23.70 -31.91
CA LEU A 75 0.31 23.85 -32.96
C LEU A 75 -0.50 25.13 -32.76
N GLU A 76 -0.89 25.46 -31.53
CA GLU A 76 -1.57 26.71 -31.17
C GLU A 76 -0.71 27.92 -31.58
N GLU A 77 0.58 27.92 -31.24
CA GLU A 77 1.54 28.96 -31.64
C GLU A 77 1.63 29.11 -33.16
N LYS A 78 1.69 28.00 -33.90
CA LYS A 78 1.73 28.01 -35.38
C LYS A 78 0.44 28.55 -35.99
N LEU A 79 -0.69 28.32 -35.33
CA LEU A 79 -2.01 28.79 -35.76
C LEU A 79 -2.34 30.20 -35.27
N GLN A 80 -1.45 30.81 -34.46
CA GLN A 80 -1.67 32.12 -33.83
C GLN A 80 -2.96 32.18 -32.98
N LEU A 81 -3.35 31.04 -32.39
CA LEU A 81 -4.41 30.96 -31.38
C LEU A 81 -3.81 31.19 -29.99
#